data_AF-K3WQQ7-F1
#
_entry.id   AF-K3WQQ7-F1
#
_cell.length_a   1.000
_cell.length_b   1.000
_cell.length_c   1.000
_cell.angle_alpha   90.00
_cell.angle_beta   90.00
_cell.angle_gamma   90.00
#
_symmetry.space_group_name_H-M   'P 1'
#
loop_
_entity.id
_entity.type
_entity.pdbx_description
1 polymer ?
#
loop_
_entity_poly.entity_id
_entity_poly.type
_entity_poly.pdbx_seq_one_letter_code
_entity_poly.pdbx_strand_id
1 'polypeptide(L)'
;MVDSGCTRHTVYQIGWLKIFEHYTGSITVGGKKELPITGIGVVNLQVTNSKGVHGVITLKDVLYVPDMRFNLLSVAQALKNDFRLTFSRSDKRIFFYGKDFKLHARLA
;
A
#
# COMPACT_ATOMS: atom_id res chain seq x y z
N MET A 1 -4.26 -5.14 0.79
CA MET A 1 -3.77 -6.15 -0.18
C MET A 1 -2.54 -5.60 -0.86
N VAL A 2 -1.52 -6.43 -1.06
CA VAL A 2 -0.34 -6.06 -1.86
C VAL A 2 -0.66 -6.36 -3.31
N ASP A 3 -0.49 -5.39 -4.21
CA ASP A 3 -0.95 -5.52 -5.59
C ASP A 3 0.09 -4.95 -6.57
N SER A 4 0.60 -5.82 -7.45
CA SER A 4 1.52 -5.44 -8.53
C SER A 4 0.83 -4.80 -9.73
N GLY A 5 -0.47 -5.03 -9.91
CA GLY A 5 -1.28 -4.40 -10.96
C GLY A 5 -1.76 -3.01 -10.60
N CYS A 6 -1.65 -2.61 -9.33
CA CYS A 6 -2.03 -1.27 -8.88
C CYS A 6 -0.90 -0.27 -9.08
N THR A 7 -1.20 0.90 -9.63
CA THR A 7 -0.23 1.97 -9.89
C THR A 7 0.00 2.90 -8.69
N ARG A 8 -0.96 2.95 -7.75
CA ARG A 8 -0.92 3.84 -6.58
C ARG A 8 -1.45 3.17 -5.32
N HIS A 9 -0.97 3.56 -4.16
CA HIS A 9 -1.53 3.16 -2.88
C HIS A 9 -2.95 3.71 -2.76
N THR A 10 -3.88 2.88 -2.30
CA THR A 10 -5.26 3.30 -2.07
C THR A 10 -5.75 2.86 -0.70
N VAL A 11 -6.60 3.68 -0.13
CA VAL A 11 -7.28 3.43 1.14
C VAL A 11 -8.75 3.79 1.00
N TYR A 12 -9.62 2.95 1.56
CA TYR A 12 -11.05 3.23 1.64
C TYR A 12 -11.50 3.62 3.06
N GLN A 13 -10.67 3.39 4.08
CA GLN A 13 -10.95 3.81 5.46
C GLN A 13 -10.26 5.14 5.77
N ILE A 14 -11.02 6.23 5.79
CA ILE A 14 -10.46 7.58 6.02
C ILE A 14 -9.66 7.68 7.32
N GLY A 15 -10.05 6.96 8.38
CA GLY A 15 -9.36 6.98 9.68
C GLY A 15 -7.92 6.45 9.67
N TRP A 16 -7.46 5.87 8.56
CA TRP A 16 -6.06 5.46 8.39
C TRP A 16 -5.16 6.61 7.93
N LEU A 17 -5.74 7.69 7.39
CA LEU A 17 -5.00 8.85 6.91
C LEU A 17 -4.64 9.75 8.11
N LYS A 18 -3.36 10.08 8.23
CA LYS A 18 -2.82 11.02 9.24
C LYS A 18 -2.82 12.46 8.76
N ILE A 19 -2.64 12.64 7.46
CA ILE A 19 -2.77 13.90 6.75
C ILE A 19 -3.76 13.62 5.63
N PHE A 20 -4.71 14.53 5.44
CA PHE A 20 -5.73 14.43 4.42
C PHE A 20 -5.84 15.78 3.70
N GLU A 21 -5.73 15.73 2.38
CA GLU A 21 -5.96 16.87 1.51
C GLU A 21 -7.05 16.50 0.50
N HIS A 22 -7.93 17.46 0.21
CA HIS A 22 -8.90 17.29 -0.85
C HIS A 22 -8.18 17.14 -2.19
N TYR A 23 -8.54 16.10 -2.93
CA TYR A 23 -7.97 15.79 -4.22
C TYR A 23 -9.04 15.13 -5.07
N THR A 24 -9.25 15.66 -6.26
CA THR A 24 -10.27 15.19 -7.20
C THR A 24 -9.63 14.42 -8.34
N GLY A 25 -10.25 13.31 -8.71
CA GLY A 25 -9.84 12.49 -9.85
C GLY A 25 -10.57 11.15 -9.81
N SER A 26 -10.11 10.20 -10.61
CA SER A 26 -10.61 8.83 -10.58
C SER A 26 -9.47 7.83 -10.68
N ILE A 27 -9.74 6.59 -10.26
CA ILE A 27 -8.92 5.42 -10.58
C ILE A 27 -9.73 4.47 -11.44
N THR A 28 -9.07 3.76 -12.34
CA THR A 28 -9.68 2.66 -13.11
C THR A 28 -9.36 1.32 -12.45
N VAL A 29 -10.39 0.57 -12.09
CA VAL A 29 -10.31 -0.77 -11.50
C VAL A 29 -10.78 -1.81 -12.50
N GLY A 30 -10.02 -2.91 -12.65
CA GLY A 30 -10.33 -3.99 -13.58
C GLY A 30 -10.39 -3.55 -15.05
N GLY A 31 -9.75 -2.42 -15.39
CA GLY A 31 -9.70 -1.86 -16.75
C GLY A 31 -11.01 -1.26 -17.28
N LYS A 32 -12.08 -1.22 -16.49
CA LYS A 32 -13.40 -0.77 -16.97
C LYS A 32 -14.17 0.12 -16.01
N LYS A 33 -13.97 -0.05 -14.70
CA LYS A 33 -14.75 0.67 -13.69
C LYS A 33 -13.95 1.85 -13.17
N GLU A 34 -14.47 3.07 -13.32
CA GLU A 34 -13.90 4.23 -12.66
C GLU A 34 -14.49 4.40 -11.27
N LEU A 35 -13.63 4.72 -10.30
CA LEU A 35 -14.01 5.06 -8.94
C LEU A 35 -13.47 6.44 -8.59
N PRO A 36 -14.28 7.31 -7.95
CA PRO A 36 -13.88 8.66 -7.61
C PRO A 36 -12.84 8.67 -6.48
N ILE A 37 -11.81 9.49 -6.65
CA ILE A 37 -10.89 9.87 -5.60
C ILE A 37 -11.48 11.09 -4.90
N THR A 38 -11.47 11.08 -3.57
CA THR A 38 -12.00 12.19 -2.75
C THR A 38 -10.93 12.86 -1.89
N GLY A 39 -9.73 12.29 -1.85
CA GLY A 39 -8.58 12.90 -1.19
C GLY A 39 -7.28 12.15 -1.43
N ILE A 40 -6.21 12.73 -0.92
CA ILE A 40 -4.86 12.17 -0.90
C ILE A 40 -4.25 12.40 0.47
N GLY A 41 -3.33 11.54 0.89
CA GLY A 41 -2.68 11.75 2.16
C GLY A 41 -1.58 10.76 2.52
N VAL A 42 -1.33 10.68 3.82
CA VAL A 42 -0.25 9.89 4.41
C VAL A 42 -0.82 8.81 5.30
N VAL A 43 -0.35 7.56 5.15
CA VAL A 43 -0.71 6.42 6.00
C VAL A 43 0.52 5.90 6.72
N ASN A 44 0.42 5.73 8.04
CA ASN A 44 1.45 5.09 8.85
C ASN A 44 1.04 3.64 9.12
N LEU A 45 1.74 2.68 8.51
CA LEU A 45 1.56 1.27 8.77
C LEU A 45 2.41 0.85 9.97
N GLN A 46 1.76 0.31 10.99
CA GLN A 46 2.44 -0.36 12.08
C GLN A 46 2.94 -1.72 11.60
N VAL A 47 4.24 -1.96 11.76
CA VAL A 47 4.87 -3.19 11.31
C VAL A 47 5.66 -3.82 12.45
N THR A 48 5.74 -5.14 12.44
CA THR A 48 6.59 -5.89 13.37
C THR A 48 7.52 -6.75 12.54
N ASN A 49 8.83 -6.60 12.74
CA ASN A 49 9.80 -7.37 11.99
C ASN A 49 9.90 -8.82 12.51
N SER A 50 10.70 -9.65 11.84
CA SER A 50 10.85 -11.07 12.21
C SER A 50 11.49 -11.31 13.59
N LYS A 51 12.06 -10.28 14.22
CA LYS A 51 12.62 -10.33 15.57
C LYS A 51 11.63 -9.81 16.63
N GLY A 52 10.39 -9.51 16.25
CA GLY A 52 9.37 -8.96 17.15
C GLY A 52 9.51 -7.46 17.41
N VAL A 53 10.42 -6.76 16.75
CA VAL A 53 10.61 -5.32 16.94
C VAL A 53 9.55 -4.55 16.15
N HIS A 54 8.84 -3.66 16.83
CA HIS A 54 7.85 -2.77 16.23
C HIS A 54 8.51 -1.61 15.49
N GLY A 55 7.89 -1.18 14.40
CA GLY A 55 8.30 -0.03 13.61
C GLY A 55 7.12 0.56 12.84
N VAL A 56 7.38 1.68 12.17
CA VAL A 56 6.38 2.38 11.38
C VAL A 56 6.89 2.55 9.96
N ILE A 57 6.04 2.27 8.99
CA ILE A 57 6.26 2.60 7.58
C ILE A 57 5.33 3.74 7.20
N THR A 58 5.89 4.83 6.72
CA THR A 58 5.13 5.98 6.22
C THR A 58 4.93 5.86 4.73
N LEU A 59 3.69 5.66 4.30
CA LEU A 59 3.29 5.72 2.89
C LEU A 59 2.81 7.13 2.58
N LYS A 60 3.41 7.76 1.58
CA LYS A 60 2.99 9.05 1.05
C LYS A 60 2.13 8.88 -0.19
N ASP A 61 1.43 9.94 -0.57
CA ASP A 61 0.61 10.01 -1.78
C ASP A 61 -0.40 8.86 -1.89
N VAL A 62 -1.05 8.53 -0.77
CA VAL A 62 -2.05 7.47 -0.70
C VAL A 62 -3.41 8.05 -1.08
N LEU A 63 -4.07 7.46 -2.08
CA LEU A 63 -5.37 7.91 -2.54
C LEU A 63 -6.49 7.43 -1.63
N TYR A 64 -7.36 8.35 -1.24
CA TYR A 64 -8.61 8.04 -0.59
C TYR A 64 -9.71 7.79 -1.62
N VAL A 65 -10.17 6.54 -1.69
CA VAL A 65 -11.19 6.06 -2.62
C VAL A 65 -12.26 5.32 -1.81
N PRO A 66 -13.33 6.02 -1.38
CA PRO A 66 -14.34 5.46 -0.46
C PRO A 66 -15.02 4.19 -1.01
N ASP A 67 -15.22 4.13 -2.33
CA ASP A 67 -15.94 3.06 -3.01
C ASP A 67 -15.09 1.80 -3.29
N MET A 68 -13.83 1.80 -2.84
CA MET A 68 -12.97 0.61 -2.88
C MET A 68 -13.39 -0.40 -1.80
N ARG A 69 -13.21 -1.70 -2.08
CA ARG A 69 -13.53 -2.78 -1.14
C ARG A 69 -12.37 -3.17 -0.23
N PHE A 70 -11.15 -2.76 -0.56
CA PHE A 70 -9.94 -3.09 0.16
C PHE A 70 -8.86 -2.03 -0.09
N ASN A 71 -7.99 -1.83 0.89
CA ASN A 71 -6.79 -1.00 0.71
C ASN A 71 -5.79 -1.71 -0.20
N LEU A 72 -5.14 -0.95 -1.08
CA LEU A 72 -4.09 -1.47 -1.96
C LEU A 72 -2.74 -0.86 -1.62
N LEU A 73 -1.75 -1.73 -1.42
CA LEU A 73 -0.35 -1.36 -1.46
C LEU A 73 0.18 -1.64 -2.87
N SER A 74 0.23 -0.61 -3.71
CA SER A 74 0.92 -0.68 -5.00
C SER A 74 2.39 -1.09 -4.83
N VAL A 75 2.77 -2.19 -5.46
CA VAL A 75 4.18 -2.60 -5.55
C VAL A 75 4.99 -1.57 -6.35
N ALA A 76 4.43 -1.09 -7.47
CA ALA A 76 5.10 -0.13 -8.33
C ALA A 76 5.44 1.17 -7.58
N GLN A 77 4.51 1.70 -6.77
CA GLN A 77 4.77 2.89 -5.97
C GLN A 77 5.73 2.60 -4.80
N ALA A 78 5.64 1.43 -4.15
CA ALA A 78 6.57 1.06 -3.09
C ALA A 78 8.02 0.98 -3.62
N LEU A 79 8.24 0.36 -4.77
CA LEU A 79 9.58 0.25 -5.38
C LEU A 79 10.19 1.62 -5.73
N LYS A 80 9.36 2.63 -6.04
CA LYS A 80 9.82 4.02 -6.25
C LYS A 80 10.26 4.72 -4.96
N ASN A 81 9.86 4.21 -3.80
CA ASN A 81 10.16 4.78 -2.48
C ASN A 81 11.17 3.91 -1.71
N ASP A 82 12.14 3.34 -2.43
CA ASP A 82 13.26 2.54 -1.89
C ASP A 82 12.87 1.22 -1.19
N PHE A 83 11.68 0.69 -1.47
CA PHE A 83 11.36 -0.68 -1.04
C PHE A 83 12.01 -1.66 -2.01
N ARG A 84 12.58 -2.74 -1.49
CA ARG A 84 12.98 -3.91 -2.28
C ARG A 84 11.95 -5.01 -2.16
N LEU A 85 11.55 -5.59 -3.28
CA LEU A 85 10.68 -6.76 -3.32
C LEU A 85 11.51 -8.04 -3.58
N THR A 86 11.18 -9.14 -2.94
CA THR A 86 11.76 -10.46 -3.26
C THR A 86 10.71 -11.54 -3.19
N PHE A 87 10.66 -12.38 -4.22
CA PHE A 87 9.82 -13.58 -4.25
C PHE A 87 10.63 -14.78 -3.73
N SER A 88 10.13 -15.46 -2.70
CA SER A 88 10.71 -16.69 -2.19
C SER A 88 9.86 -17.88 -2.56
N ARG A 89 10.39 -18.75 -3.43
CA ARG A 89 9.73 -19.99 -3.85
C ARG A 89 9.67 -21.01 -2.71
N SER A 90 10.73 -21.12 -1.91
CA SER A 90 10.79 -22.04 -0.77
C SER A 90 9.78 -21.64 0.31
N ASP A 91 9.69 -20.34 0.62
CA ASP A 91 8.79 -19.86 1.67
C ASP A 91 7.35 -19.64 1.19
N LYS A 92 7.13 -19.70 -0.14
CA LYS A 92 5.87 -19.32 -0.81
C LYS A 92 5.38 -17.94 -0.37
N ARG A 93 6.32 -16.99 -0.26
CA ARG A 93 6.09 -15.64 0.29
C ARG A 93 6.72 -14.57 -0.58
N ILE A 94 6.11 -13.40 -0.52
CA ILE A 94 6.70 -12.16 -1.01
C ILE A 94 7.27 -11.42 0.19
N PHE A 95 8.50 -10.92 0.07
CA PHE A 95 9.16 -10.10 1.07
C PHE A 95 9.31 -8.67 0.55
N PHE A 96 8.90 -7.68 1.35
CA PHE A 96 9.25 -6.28 1.15
C PHE A 96 10.31 -5.91 2.16
N TYR A 97 11.39 -5.30 1.71
CA TYR A 97 12.44 -4.78 2.55
C TYR A 97 12.41 -3.25 2.42
N GLY A 98 12.27 -2.56 3.54
CA GLY A 98 12.73 -1.18 3.66
C GLY A 98 14.10 -1.17 4.33
N LYS A 99 14.64 0.03 4.55
CA LYS A 99 15.93 0.23 5.21
C LYS A 99 16.05 -0.52 6.54
N ASP A 100 15.00 -0.49 7.36
CA ASP A 100 15.01 -1.01 8.74
C ASP A 100 13.96 -2.10 9.02
N PHE A 101 13.22 -2.54 8.01
CA PHE A 101 12.13 -3.51 8.21
C PHE A 101 12.00 -4.51 7.06
N LYS A 102 11.44 -5.67 7.39
CA LYS A 102 11.05 -6.72 6.45
C LYS A 102 9.59 -7.07 6.68
N LEU A 103 8.73 -6.79 5.69
CA LEU A 103 7.36 -7.29 5.64
C LEU A 103 7.31 -8.58 4.84
N HIS A 104 6.38 -9.48 5.18
CA HIS A 104 6.01 -10.57 4.29
C HIS A 104 4.53 -10.50 3.94
N ALA A 105 4.20 -10.90 2.71
CA ALA A 105 2.86 -11.25 2.30
C ALA A 105 2.84 -12.73 1.94
N ARG A 106 1.81 -13.46 2.40
CA ARG A 106 1.54 -14.81 1.90
C ARG A 106 0.91 -14.69 0.52
N LEU A 107 1.41 -15.48 -0.43
CA LEU A 107 0.69 -15.74 -1.67
C LEU A 107 -0.52 -16.59 -1.30
N ALA A 108 -1.73 -16.09 -1.62
CA ALA A 108 -2.97 -16.84 -1.45
C ALA A 108 -3.06 -17.96 -2.49
#